data_AF-A0A955BTH5-F1
#
_entry.id   AF-A0A955BTH5-F1
#
_cell.length_a   1.000
_cell.length_b   1.000
_cell.length_c   1.000
_cell.angle_alpha   90.00
_cell.angle_beta   90.00
_cell.angle_gamma   90.00
#
_symmetry.space_group_name_H-M   'P 1'
#
loop_
_entity.id
_entity.type
_entity.pdbx_description
1 polymer ?
#
loop_
_entity_poly.entity_id
_entity_poly.type
_entity_poly.pdbx_seq_one_letter_code
_entity_poly.pdbx_strand_id
1 'polypeptide(L)'
;MICVAIGRSRHKHVMAEHKHLAEQGAKMVELRLDYLSGKVSIRRLMADRPAGTQVIITCRRKEDGGKWSGTEEARLLLLREAIAEGV
;
A
#
# COMPACT_ATOMS: atom_id res chain seq x y z
N MET A 1 0.67 16.36 10.79
CA MET A 1 -0.21 15.34 10.19
C MET A 1 0.42 13.98 10.44
N ILE A 2 -0.33 12.99 10.90
CA ILE A 2 0.19 11.64 11.19
C ILE A 2 -0.08 10.73 9.99
N CYS A 3 0.94 9.99 9.55
CA CYS A 3 0.84 8.92 8.56
C CYS A 3 1.04 7.58 9.28
N VAL A 4 0.13 6.62 9.05
CA VAL A 4 0.20 5.29 9.66
C VAL A 4 0.58 4.25 8.60
N ALA A 5 1.65 3.50 8.84
CA ALA A 5 2.12 2.46 7.92
C ALA A 5 1.35 1.14 8.10
N ILE A 6 0.85 0.59 7.01
CA ILE A 6 0.09 -0.66 6.96
C ILE A 6 0.92 -1.73 6.26
N GLY A 7 1.47 -2.66 7.04
CA GLY A 7 2.25 -3.82 6.56
C GLY A 7 1.53 -5.14 6.81
N ARG A 8 0.56 -5.51 5.96
CA ARG A 8 -0.16 -6.79 6.04
C ARG A 8 0.16 -7.69 4.86
N SER A 9 0.14 -9.00 5.07
CA SER A 9 0.52 -10.00 4.05
C SER A 9 -0.55 -10.32 3.00
N ARG A 10 -1.80 -9.90 3.22
CA ARG A 10 -2.93 -10.17 2.31
C ARG A 10 -3.69 -8.88 2.02
N HIS A 11 -4.13 -8.69 0.77
CA HIS A 11 -4.94 -7.53 0.34
C HIS A 11 -6.12 -7.25 1.26
N LYS A 12 -6.89 -8.30 1.60
CA LYS A 12 -8.05 -8.17 2.48
C LYS A 12 -7.72 -7.56 3.85
N HIS A 13 -6.54 -7.87 4.40
CA HIS A 13 -6.12 -7.34 5.70
C HIS A 13 -5.60 -5.91 5.55
N VAL A 14 -4.92 -5.57 4.46
CA VAL A 14 -4.53 -4.18 4.17
C VAL A 14 -5.77 -3.28 4.08
N MET A 15 -6.77 -3.71 3.32
CA MET A 15 -8.01 -2.95 3.12
C MET A 15 -8.80 -2.81 4.43
N ALA A 16 -8.93 -3.89 5.20
CA ALA A 16 -9.61 -3.86 6.49
C ALA A 16 -8.90 -2.93 7.49
N GLU A 17 -7.57 -2.97 7.56
CA GLU A 17 -6.78 -2.09 8.41
C GLU A 17 -6.94 -0.62 7.99
N HIS A 18 -6.89 -0.33 6.69
CA HIS A 18 -7.06 1.02 6.18
C HIS A 18 -8.44 1.57 6.56
N LYS A 19 -9.50 0.78 6.38
CA LYS A 19 -10.85 1.17 6.80
C LYS A 19 -10.92 1.44 8.30
N HIS A 20 -10.37 0.55 9.12
CA HIS A 20 -10.34 0.71 10.57
C HIS A 20 -9.61 1.99 11.01
N LEU A 21 -8.45 2.28 10.41
CA LEU A 21 -7.67 3.49 10.70
C LEU A 21 -8.41 4.76 10.27
N ALA A 22 -9.10 4.73 9.14
CA ALA A 22 -9.93 5.85 8.68
C ALA A 22 -11.10 6.12 9.65
N GLU A 23 -11.76 5.07 10.16
CA GLU A 23 -12.81 5.15 11.18
C GLU A 23 -12.28 5.75 12.51
N GLN A 24 -11.01 5.49 12.83
CA GLN A 24 -10.31 6.11 13.98
C GLN A 24 -9.82 7.54 13.71
N GLY A 25 -10.04 8.08 12.51
CA GLY A 25 -9.70 9.46 12.17
C GLY A 25 -8.32 9.66 11.55
N ALA A 26 -7.62 8.59 11.15
CA ALA A 26 -6.38 8.72 10.38
C ALA A 26 -6.65 9.50 9.08
N LYS A 27 -5.77 10.46 8.76
CA LYS A 27 -5.88 11.30 7.55
C LYS A 27 -4.91 10.88 6.44
N MET A 28 -3.94 10.04 6.77
CA MET A 28 -2.94 9.55 5.83
C MET A 28 -2.46 8.15 6.23
N VAL A 29 -2.32 7.26 5.26
CA VAL A 29 -1.74 5.92 5.45
C VAL A 29 -0.67 5.61 4.41
N GLU A 30 0.34 4.83 4.79
CA GLU A 30 1.34 4.26 3.89
C GLU A 30 1.01 2.77 3.68
N LEU A 31 0.65 2.36 2.46
CA LEU A 31 0.46 0.95 2.13
C LEU A 31 1.82 0.35 1.74
N ARG A 32 2.32 -0.54 2.60
CA ARG A 32 3.61 -1.21 2.41
C ARG A 32 3.45 -2.46 1.56
N LEU A 33 3.54 -2.29 0.25
CA LEU A 33 3.39 -3.36 -0.73
C LEU A 33 4.44 -4.46 -0.56
N ASP A 34 5.62 -4.11 -0.05
CA ASP A 34 6.69 -5.06 0.23
C ASP A 34 6.33 -6.11 1.30
N TYR A 35 5.25 -5.91 2.06
CA TYR A 35 4.74 -6.88 3.03
C TYR A 35 3.73 -7.87 2.43
N LEU A 36 3.14 -7.55 1.27
CA LEU A 36 2.13 -8.41 0.64
C LEU A 36 2.76 -9.69 0.11
N SER A 37 2.08 -10.81 0.33
CA SER A 37 2.45 -12.11 -0.23
C SER A 37 1.72 -12.35 -1.55
N GLY A 38 2.45 -12.86 -2.55
CA GLY A 38 1.90 -13.15 -3.87
C GLY A 38 1.77 -11.92 -4.78
N LYS A 39 0.96 -12.05 -5.84
CA LYS A 39 0.79 -10.98 -6.83
C LYS A 39 0.05 -9.79 -6.21
N VAL A 40 0.67 -8.62 -6.25
CA VAL A 40 0.04 -7.35 -5.84
C VAL A 40 -0.85 -6.85 -6.98
N SER A 41 -2.07 -6.44 -6.64
CA SER A 41 -2.96 -5.69 -7.51
C SER A 41 -3.27 -4.36 -6.84
N ILE A 42 -2.86 -3.25 -7.47
CA ILE A 42 -3.11 -1.91 -6.96
C ILE A 42 -4.60 -1.60 -7.05
N ARG A 43 -5.21 -1.88 -8.20
CA ARG A 43 -6.66 -1.72 -8.41
C ARG A 43 -7.49 -2.29 -7.26
N ARG A 44 -7.14 -3.50 -6.79
CA ARG A 44 -7.83 -4.14 -5.66
C ARG A 44 -7.64 -3.39 -4.33
N LEU A 45 -6.44 -2.89 -4.06
CA LEU A 45 -6.16 -2.11 -2.84
C LEU A 45 -6.89 -0.76 -2.85
N MET A 46 -7.13 -0.20 -4.03
CA MET A 46 -7.72 1.12 -4.21
C MET A 46 -9.25 1.12 -4.41
N ALA A 47 -9.84 -0.03 -4.78
CA ALA A 47 -11.26 -0.15 -5.14
C ALA A 47 -12.24 0.47 -4.13
N ASP A 48 -12.01 0.23 -2.84
CA ASP A 48 -12.87 0.71 -1.74
C ASP A 48 -12.09 1.62 -0.77
N ARG A 49 -11.25 2.51 -1.32
CA ARG A 49 -10.47 3.45 -0.50
C ARG A 49 -11.41 4.30 0.39
N PRO A 50 -11.21 4.31 1.72
CA PRO A 50 -11.95 5.19 2.62
C PRO A 50 -11.84 6.67 2.23
N ALA A 51 -12.97 7.36 2.18
CA ALA A 51 -13.01 8.79 1.90
C ALA A 51 -12.27 9.58 2.99
N GLY A 52 -11.60 10.68 2.61
CA GLY A 52 -10.92 11.56 3.57
C GLY A 52 -9.59 11.01 4.12
N THR A 53 -9.08 9.90 3.59
CA THR A 53 -7.74 9.37 3.92
C THR A 53 -6.85 9.40 2.68
N GLN A 54 -5.71 10.11 2.78
CA GLN A 54 -4.69 10.12 1.74
C GLN A 54 -3.87 8.82 1.80
N VAL A 55 -3.49 8.30 0.64
CA VAL A 55 -2.68 7.08 0.55
C VAL A 55 -1.30 7.41 0.01
N ILE A 56 -0.27 6.82 0.61
CA ILE A 56 1.08 6.71 0.06
C ILE A 56 1.28 5.24 -0.30
N ILE A 57 1.69 4.96 -1.53
CA ILE A 57 2.10 3.61 -1.94
C ILE A 57 3.61 3.48 -1.81
N THR A 58 4.06 2.44 -1.10
CA THR A 58 5.48 2.17 -0.90
C THR A 58 5.79 0.71 -1.17
N CYS A 59 6.77 0.47 -2.04
CA CYS A 59 7.38 -0.83 -2.22
C CYS A 59 8.89 -0.71 -1.94
N ARG A 60 9.28 -0.98 -0.69
CA ARG A 60 10.64 -0.75 -0.21
C ARG A 60 11.54 -1.97 -0.49
N ARG A 61 12.71 -1.70 -1.09
CA ARG A 61 13.73 -2.71 -1.44
C ARG A 61 14.35 -3.31 -0.18
N LYS A 62 14.89 -4.53 -0.28
CA LYS A 62 15.64 -5.16 0.83
C LYS A 62 16.86 -4.34 1.26
N GLU A 63 17.61 -3.77 0.31
CA GLU A 63 18.77 -2.92 0.60
C GLU A 63 18.42 -1.64 1.38
N ASP A 64 17.17 -1.16 1.25
CA ASP A 64 16.63 -0.03 2.02
C ASP A 64 15.90 -0.46 3.31
N GLY A 65 16.07 -1.71 3.75
CA GLY A 65 15.40 -2.27 4.94
C GLY A 65 13.92 -2.65 4.74
N GLY A 66 13.46 -2.77 3.50
CA GLY A 66 12.15 -3.29 3.14
C GLY A 66 12.13 -4.81 2.96
N LYS A 67 11.00 -5.32 2.45
CA LYS A 67 10.79 -6.77 2.24
C LYS A 67 10.65 -7.19 0.78
N TRP A 68 10.77 -6.25 -0.17
CA TRP A 68 10.61 -6.56 -1.59
C TRP A 68 11.70 -7.50 -2.08
N SER A 69 11.31 -8.64 -2.63
CA SER A 69 12.23 -9.67 -3.14
C SER A 69 12.13 -9.87 -4.66
N GLY A 70 11.31 -9.08 -5.36
CA GLY A 70 11.22 -9.10 -6.82
C GLY A 70 12.32 -8.26 -7.47
N THR A 71 12.33 -8.20 -8.81
CA THR A 71 13.26 -7.34 -9.54
C THR A 71 12.89 -5.86 -9.38
N GLU A 72 13.82 -4.98 -9.73
CA GLU A 72 13.60 -3.54 -9.71
C GLU A 72 12.60 -3.11 -10.79
N GLU A 73 12.64 -3.73 -11.97
CA GLU A 73 11.71 -3.47 -13.06
C GLU A 73 10.28 -3.80 -12.64
N ALA A 74 10.07 -4.94 -11.96
CA ALA A 74 8.78 -5.32 -11.41
C ALA A 74 8.32 -4.35 -10.30
N ARG A 75 9.25 -3.85 -9.48
CA ARG A 75 8.98 -2.83 -8.46
C ARG A 75 8.51 -1.53 -9.07
N LEU A 76 9.20 -1.04 -10.10
CA LEU A 76 8.86 0.19 -10.82
C LEU A 76 7.53 0.07 -11.57
N LEU A 77 7.26 -1.09 -12.18
CA LEU A 77 5.97 -1.35 -12.82
C LEU A 77 4.81 -1.24 -11.83
N LEU A 78 4.98 -1.80 -10.62
CA LEU A 78 3.99 -1.73 -9.56
C LEU A 78 3.73 -0.29 -9.08
N LEU A 79 4.78 0.53 -9.00
CA LEU A 79 4.64 1.95 -8.66
C LEU A 79 4.01 2.77 -9.79
N ARG A 80 4.25 2.42 -11.06
CA ARG A 80 3.57 3.03 -12.20
C ARG A 80 2.08 2.66 -12.25
N GLU A 81 1.73 1.43 -11.88
CA GLU A 81 0.33 1.01 -11.71
C GLU A 81 -0.35 1.85 -10.62
N ALA A 82 0.34 2.15 -9.51
CA ALA A 82 -0.18 3.05 -8.47
C ALA A 82 -0.52 4.45 -9.00
N ILE A 83 0.36 5.04 -9.82
CA ILE A 83 0.11 6.35 -10.45
C ILE A 83 -1.12 6.28 -11.36
N ALA A 84 -1.25 5.22 -12.17
CA ALA A 84 -2.37 5.05 -13.08
C ALA A 84 -3.72 4.88 -12.34
N GLU A 85 -3.70 4.29 -11.13
CA GLU A 85 -4.88 4.13 -10.27
C GLU A 85 -5.17 5.38 -9.40
N GLY A 86 -4.45 6.49 -9.63
CA GLY A 86 -4.75 7.79 -9.03
C GLY A 86 -4.19 8.02 -7.63
N VAL A 87 -3.03 7.42 -7.32
CA VAL A 87 -2.24 7.69 -6.10
C VAL A 87 -0.96 8.47 -6.42
#